data_AF-A0A2S9GRX8-F1
#
_entry.id   AF-A0A2S9GRX8-F1
#
_cell.length_a   1.000
_cell.length_b   1.000
_cell.length_c   1.000
_cell.angle_alpha   90.00
_cell.angle_beta   90.00
_cell.angle_gamma   90.00
#
_symmetry.space_group_name_H-M   'P 1'
#
loop_
_entity.id
_entity.type
_entity.pdbx_description
1 polymer ?
#
loop_
_entity_poly.entity_id
_entity_poly.type
_entity_poly.pdbx_seq_one_letter_code
_entity_poly.pdbx_strand_id
1 'polypeptide(L)' 'GGVRGVGAGISKVFADQGATVVTCARRPVDGSPYEFRACDIRDDDAVKGLIDGITADHGRLDVVVNN' A
#
# COMPACT_ATOMS: atom_id res chain seq x y z
N GLY A 1 7.26 -0.21 -0.76
CA GLY A 1 6.43 -0.87 -1.77
C GLY A 1 5.64 0.17 -2.56
N GLY A 2 5.26 -0.16 -3.78
CA GLY A 2 4.15 0.49 -4.50
C GLY A 2 4.34 1.88 -5.12
N VAL A 3 5.33 2.68 -4.68
CA VAL A 3 5.42 4.11 -5.07
C VAL A 3 6.52 4.48 -6.06
N ARG A 4 7.43 3.54 -6.39
CA ARG A 4 8.51 3.74 -7.37
C ARG A 4 8.88 2.42 -8.06
N GLY A 5 9.55 2.51 -9.21
CA GLY A 5 10.06 1.35 -9.95
C GLY A 5 8.98 0.31 -10.26
N VAL A 6 9.32 -0.97 -10.11
CA VAL A 6 8.38 -2.09 -10.35
C VAL A 6 7.11 -1.96 -9.50
N GLY A 7 7.25 -1.58 -8.23
CA GLY A 7 6.11 -1.38 -7.33
C GLY A 7 5.11 -0.34 -7.85
N ALA A 8 5.57 0.77 -8.45
CA ALA A 8 4.69 1.76 -9.05
C ALA A 8 3.91 1.20 -10.25
N GLY A 9 4.57 0.40 -11.08
CA GLY A 9 3.92 -0.29 -12.20
C GLY A 9 2.84 -1.27 -11.72
N ILE A 10 3.11 -2.04 -10.67
CA ILE A 10 2.13 -2.95 -10.07
C ILE A 10 0.92 -2.19 -9.54
N SER A 11 1.14 -1.14 -8.73
CA SER A 11 0.07 -0.28 -8.22
C SER A 11 -0.79 0.29 -9.34
N LYS A 12 -0.15 0.74 -10.44
CA LYS A 12 -0.86 1.22 -11.62
C LYS A 12 -1.74 0.17 -12.26
N VAL A 13 -1.24 -1.04 -12.48
CA VAL A 13 -2.02 -2.11 -13.10
C VAL A 13 -3.24 -2.47 -12.24
N PHE A 14 -3.10 -2.59 -10.92
CA PHE A 14 -4.25 -2.86 -10.05
C PHE A 14 -5.28 -1.71 -10.06
N ALA A 15 -4.81 -0.46 -10.02
CA ALA A 15 -5.70 0.70 -10.07
C ALA A 15 -6.42 0.81 -11.43
N ASP A 16 -5.74 0.54 -12.54
CA ASP A 16 -6.33 0.53 -13.89
C ASP A 16 -7.42 -0.57 -14.03
N GLN A 17 -7.37 -1.61 -13.19
CA GLN A 17 -8.40 -2.66 -13.09
C GLN A 17 -9.52 -2.34 -12.07
N GLY A 18 -9.54 -1.13 -11.52
CA GLY A 18 -10.57 -0.67 -10.60
C GLY A 18 -10.37 -1.09 -9.14
N ALA A 19 -9.18 -1.58 -8.76
CA ALA A 19 -8.89 -1.86 -7.37
C ALA A 19 -8.64 -0.58 -6.57
N THR A 20 -9.08 -0.56 -5.30
CA THR A 20 -8.58 0.39 -4.32
C THR A 20 -7.15 0.02 -3.95
N VAL A 21 -6.20 0.89 -4.30
CA VAL A 21 -4.78 0.64 -4.06
C VAL A 21 -4.28 1.48 -2.87
N VAL A 22 -3.77 0.78 -1.85
CA VAL A 22 -3.02 1.37 -0.74
C VAL A 22 -1.56 0.99 -0.89
N THR A 23 -0.67 1.97 -0.84
CA THR A 23 0.77 1.76 -0.88
C THR A 23 1.39 2.04 0.48
N CYS A 24 2.49 1.35 0.80
CA CYS A 24 3.24 1.61 2.02
C CYS A 24 4.76 1.62 1.80
N ALA A 25 5.42 2.53 2.51
CA ALA A 25 6.86 2.61 2.65
C ALA A 25 7.20 3.47 3.88
N ARG A 26 8.49 3.58 4.23
CA ARG A 26 8.91 4.44 5.34
C ARG A 26 8.70 5.93 5.08
N ARG A 27 8.65 6.35 3.82
CA ARG A 27 8.48 7.75 3.41
C ARG A 27 7.60 7.82 2.16
N PRO A 28 6.75 8.85 2.04
CA PRO A 28 5.97 9.07 0.83
C PRO A 28 6.88 9.40 -0.35
N VAL A 29 6.32 9.27 -1.55
CA VAL A 29 6.90 9.79 -2.79
C VAL A 29 5.89 10.78 -3.37
N ASP A 30 6.37 11.95 -3.75
CA ASP A 30 5.52 13.00 -4.32
C ASP A 30 4.88 12.55 -5.64
N GLY A 31 3.62 12.93 -5.84
CA GLY A 31 2.89 12.68 -7.07
C GLY A 31 2.31 11.26 -7.22
N SER A 32 2.42 10.40 -6.21
CA SER A 32 1.66 9.14 -6.23
C SER A 32 0.16 9.44 -6.10
N PRO A 33 -0.70 8.89 -6.99
CA PRO A 33 -2.15 9.09 -6.93
C PRO A 33 -2.84 8.12 -5.95
N TYR A 34 -2.09 7.21 -5.33
CA TYR A 34 -2.62 6.17 -4.46
C TYR A 34 -2.58 6.60 -3.01
N GLU A 35 -3.47 6.03 -2.21
CA GLU A 35 -3.40 6.18 -0.76
C GLU A 35 -2.03 5.70 -0.26
N PHE A 36 -1.42 6.47 0.63
CA PHE A 36 -0.12 6.15 1.20
C PHE A 36 -0.23 6.02 2.71
N ARG A 37 0.32 4.92 3.25
CA ARG A 37 0.50 4.72 4.68
C ARG A 37 1.96 4.49 5.02
N ALA A 38 2.50 5.28 5.93
CA ALA A 38 3.88 5.12 6.39
C ALA A 38 4.00 3.81 7.18
N CYS A 39 4.94 2.94 6.81
CA CYS A 39 5.20 1.68 7.50
C CYS A 39 6.66 1.24 7.29
N ASP A 40 7.31 0.82 8.38
CA ASP A 40 8.53 0.01 8.29
C ASP A 40 8.13 -1.47 8.40
N ILE A 41 8.28 -2.23 7.32
CA ILE A 41 7.83 -3.64 7.25
C ILE A 41 8.66 -4.60 8.13
N ARG A 42 9.70 -4.09 8.78
CA ARG A 42 10.55 -4.84 9.73
C ARG A 42 10.03 -4.79 11.16
N ASP A 43 8.99 -3.97 11.40
CA ASP A 43 8.34 -3.79 12.68
C ASP A 43 6.95 -4.46 12.62
N ASP A 44 6.79 -5.56 13.36
CA ASP A 44 5.59 -6.37 13.35
C ASP A 44 4.35 -5.61 13.84
N ASP A 45 4.52 -4.73 14.83
CA ASP A 45 3.42 -3.90 15.36
C ASP A 45 3.01 -2.83 14.33
N ALA A 46 3.98 -2.25 13.61
CA ALA A 46 3.69 -1.34 12.52
C ALA A 46 2.93 -2.02 11.37
N VAL A 47 3.33 -3.25 11.00
CA VAL A 47 2.63 -4.04 9.97
C VAL A 47 1.22 -4.40 10.42
N LYS A 48 1.04 -4.79 11.70
CA LYS A 48 -0.29 -5.05 12.26
C LYS A 48 -1.18 -3.81 12.19
N GLY A 49 -0.68 -2.65 12.64
CA GLY A 49 -1.42 -1.39 12.58
C GLY A 49 -1.79 -0.97 11.16
N LEU A 50 -0.91 -1.24 10.18
CA LEU A 50 -1.19 -1.00 8.77
C LEU A 50 -2.39 -1.85 8.28
N ILE A 51 -2.37 -3.15 8.54
CA ILE A 51 -3.42 -4.08 8.08
C ILE A 51 -4.75 -3.80 8.79
N ASP A 52 -4.72 -3.59 10.11
CA ASP A 52 -5.91 -3.27 10.90
C ASP A 52 -6.56 -1.97 10.40
N GLY A 53 -5.76 -0.94 10.14
CA GLY A 53 -6.24 0.32 9.60
C GLY A 53 -6.84 0.18 8.19
N ILE A 54 -6.19 -0.58 7.29
CA ILE A 54 -6.74 -0.81 5.95
C ILE A 54 -8.09 -1.54 6.04
N THR A 55 -8.17 -2.54 6.92
CA THR A 55 -9.40 -3.32 7.11
C THR A 55 -10.51 -2.48 7.74
N ALA A 56 -10.18 -1.57 8.65
CA ALA A 56 -11.17 -0.66 9.24
C ALA A 56 -11.75 0.31 8.20
N ASP A 57 -10.90 0.87 7.33
CA ASP A 57 -11.31 1.91 6.37
C ASP A 57 -11.96 1.32 5.10
N HIS A 58 -11.49 0.15 4.66
CA HIS A 58 -11.90 -0.48 3.39
C HIS A 58 -12.69 -1.78 3.57
N GLY A 59 -12.89 -2.23 4.82
CA GLY A 59 -13.66 -3.42 5.20
C GLY A 59 -12.92 -4.75 5.07
N ARG A 60 -11.96 -4.88 4.14
CA ARG A 60 -11.16 -6.09 3.92
C ARG A 60 -9.86 -5.80 3.18
N LEU A 61 -8.95 -6.77 3.18
CA LEU A 61 -7.73 -6.78 2.36
C LEU A 61 -7.73 -8.03 1.46
N ASP A 62 -7.91 -7.83 0.16
CA ASP A 62 -8.04 -8.92 -0.81
C ASP A 62 -6.70 -9.45 -1.32
N VAL A 63 -5.71 -8.57 -1.48
CA VAL A 63 -4.42 -8.88 -2.11
C VAL A 63 -3.29 -8.15 -1.37
N VAL A 64 -2.18 -8.85 -1.17
CA VAL A 64 -0.92 -8.26 -0.68
C VAL A 64 0.17 -8.50 -1.72
N VAL A 65 0.93 -7.45 -2.03
CA VAL A 65 2.12 -7.53 -2.86
C VAL A 65 3.34 -7.14 -2.04
N ASN A 66 4.17 -8.12 -1.70
CA ASN A 66 5.46 -7.88 -1.06
C ASN A 66 6.51 -7.54 -2.13
N ASN A 67 6.87 -6.25 -2.21
CA ASN A 67 7.83 -5.67 -3.16
C ASN A 67 8.80 -4.69 -2.50
#